data_AF-A0AAV5RC10-F1
#
_entry.id   AF-A0AAV5RC10-F1
#
_cell.length_a   1.000
_cell.length_b   1.000
_cell.length_c   1.000
_cell.angle_alpha   90.00
_cell.angle_beta   90.00
_cell.angle_gamma   90.00
#
_symmetry.space_group_name_H-M   'P 1'
#
loop_
_entity.id
_entity.type
_entity.pdbx_description
1 polymer ?
#
loop_
_entity_poly.entity_id
_entity_poly.type
_entity_poly.pdbx_seq_one_letter_code
_entity_poly.pdbx_strand_id
1 'polypeptide(L)'
;MNYLQETNATDTQILDLQTPIKKLKFELNDLNSNILTIIESNTSIINENFQNLDKLSNELSINKSFNYLNNSYNRINNEILNPFNQCNEILIAINNINKTNKNLRNLSYLINILSKIESIDKSEKSLSSKPFKNLLNLSKLINEFENNIKLDKNLLKINIINQYNEYINRMLKNCQLIINNNINNILKFNDNNSDNDKSILNLVNSSKILNESNFDQLIKQIFNSCLNYSINSIIRNLNNSKNLTKFISSLIKPVMLLITINEISNSNSKLDEIYWKELSISINNGLREVISRGGPVLKNLVIIREDIISSINKLFEKVYQHENIRKTKNIQLQMMINSLSNFQKR
;
A
#
# COMPACT_ATOMS: atom_id res chain seq x y z
N MET A 1 -12.37 -93.65 -75.14
CA MET A 1 -12.60 -94.29 -76.46
C MET A 1 -11.61 -95.44 -76.72
N ASN A 2 -10.35 -95.32 -76.27
CA ASN A 2 -9.32 -96.37 -76.45
C ASN A 2 -9.66 -97.74 -75.79
N TYR A 3 -10.28 -97.75 -74.61
CA TYR A 3 -10.55 -99.01 -73.89
C TYR A 3 -11.59 -99.95 -74.55
N LEU A 4 -12.43 -99.44 -75.47
CA LEU A 4 -13.41 -100.28 -76.19
C LEU A 4 -12.84 -100.89 -77.49
N GLN A 5 -11.74 -100.34 -78.00
CA GLN A 5 -11.05 -100.84 -79.20
C GLN A 5 -10.04 -101.96 -78.86
N GLU A 6 -9.51 -102.00 -77.64
CA GLU A 6 -8.51 -103.01 -77.24
C GLU A 6 -9.11 -104.36 -76.84
N THR A 7 -10.39 -104.42 -76.46
CA THR A 7 -11.01 -105.65 -75.91
C THR A 7 -12.02 -106.33 -76.82
N ASN A 8 -12.44 -105.70 -77.92
CA ASN A 8 -13.43 -106.26 -78.84
C ASN A 8 -12.77 -106.58 -80.19
N ALA A 9 -12.69 -107.88 -80.53
CA ALA A 9 -12.28 -108.31 -81.86
C ALA A 9 -13.37 -107.99 -82.89
N THR A 10 -12.98 -107.60 -84.10
CA THR A 10 -13.84 -107.00 -85.13
C THR A 10 -14.96 -107.90 -85.68
N ASP A 11 -15.00 -109.18 -85.33
CA ASP A 11 -15.90 -110.18 -85.95
C ASP A 11 -16.99 -110.73 -85.01
N THR A 12 -17.34 -110.03 -83.93
CA THR A 12 -18.42 -110.47 -83.02
C THR A 12 -19.52 -109.41 -82.87
N GLN A 13 -20.79 -109.81 -83.05
CA GLN A 13 -21.97 -108.94 -82.90
C GLN A 13 -22.37 -108.66 -81.43
N ILE A 14 -21.56 -109.04 -80.45
CA ILE A 14 -21.84 -108.83 -79.03
C ILE A 14 -20.70 -108.01 -78.43
N LEU A 15 -21.01 -106.77 -78.05
CA LEU A 15 -20.08 -105.81 -77.47
C LEU A 15 -19.83 -106.17 -75.98
N ASP A 16 -18.60 -106.52 -75.59
CA ASP A 16 -18.28 -106.78 -74.18
C ASP A 16 -17.97 -105.45 -73.44
N LEU A 17 -18.94 -104.99 -72.66
CA LEU A 17 -18.84 -103.80 -71.81
C LEU A 17 -18.40 -104.11 -70.37
N GLN A 18 -18.38 -105.38 -69.95
CA GLN A 18 -18.05 -105.73 -68.56
C GLN A 18 -16.55 -105.57 -68.27
N THR A 19 -15.69 -105.89 -69.23
CA THR A 19 -14.24 -105.86 -69.06
C THR A 19 -13.68 -104.42 -68.91
N PRO A 20 -14.10 -103.43 -69.73
CA PRO A 20 -13.73 -102.03 -69.52
C PRO A 20 -14.23 -101.45 -68.19
N ILE A 21 -15.43 -101.82 -67.76
CA ILE A 21 -16.00 -101.38 -66.47
C ILE A 21 -15.20 -101.92 -65.29
N LYS A 22 -14.73 -103.17 -65.36
CA LYS A 22 -13.87 -103.75 -64.31
C LYS A 22 -12.51 -103.05 -64.25
N LYS A 23 -11.89 -102.70 -65.39
CA LYS A 23 -10.64 -101.93 -65.42
C LYS A 23 -10.81 -100.52 -64.85
N LEU A 24 -11.89 -99.81 -65.23
CA LEU A 24 -12.21 -98.50 -64.65
C LEU A 24 -12.45 -98.56 -63.15
N LYS A 25 -13.12 -99.61 -62.64
CA LYS A 25 -13.27 -99.82 -61.19
C LYS A 25 -11.94 -100.10 -60.50
N PHE A 26 -11.04 -100.83 -61.15
CA PHE A 26 -9.71 -101.09 -60.61
C PHE A 26 -8.90 -99.78 -60.53
N GLU A 27 -8.86 -99.00 -61.62
CA GLU A 27 -8.18 -97.70 -61.64
C GLU A 27 -8.78 -96.71 -60.63
N LEU A 28 -10.11 -96.69 -60.45
CA LEU A 28 -10.76 -95.87 -59.42
C LEU A 28 -10.36 -96.29 -58.00
N ASN A 29 -10.23 -97.59 -57.75
CA ASN A 29 -9.79 -98.08 -56.45
C ASN A 29 -8.31 -97.74 -56.20
N ASP A 30 -7.47 -97.78 -57.24
CA ASP A 30 -6.05 -97.44 -57.16
C ASP A 30 -5.81 -95.92 -57.03
N LEU A 31 -6.69 -95.11 -57.61
CA LEU A 31 -6.70 -93.66 -57.36
C LEU A 31 -7.12 -93.35 -55.92
N ASN A 32 -8.14 -94.03 -55.40
CA ASN A 32 -8.56 -93.85 -54.01
C ASN A 32 -7.48 -94.31 -53.02
N SER A 33 -6.78 -95.41 -53.29
CA SER A 33 -5.67 -95.85 -52.44
C SER A 33 -4.52 -94.83 -52.46
N ASN A 34 -4.17 -94.26 -53.63
CA ASN A 34 -3.15 -93.22 -53.74
C ASN A 34 -3.57 -91.91 -53.07
N ILE A 35 -4.84 -91.52 -53.16
CA ILE A 35 -5.34 -90.35 -52.44
C ILE A 35 -5.25 -90.58 -50.92
N LEU A 36 -5.60 -91.77 -50.44
CA LEU A 36 -5.50 -92.11 -49.03
C LEU A 36 -4.03 -92.09 -48.54
N THR A 37 -3.08 -92.63 -49.31
CA THR A 37 -1.66 -92.59 -48.92
C THR A 37 -1.08 -91.17 -48.94
N ILE A 38 -1.52 -90.31 -49.86
CA ILE A 38 -1.15 -88.88 -49.90
C ILE A 38 -1.75 -88.12 -48.71
N ILE A 39 -2.97 -88.45 -48.31
CA ILE A 39 -3.61 -87.85 -47.13
C ILE A 39 -2.88 -88.32 -45.87
N GLU A 40 -2.64 -89.61 -45.71
CA GLU A 40 -1.93 -90.17 -44.57
C GLU A 40 -0.51 -89.60 -44.44
N SER A 41 0.24 -89.46 -45.54
CA SER A 41 1.58 -88.87 -45.49
C SER A 41 1.58 -87.39 -45.11
N ASN A 42 0.62 -86.60 -45.60
CA ASN A 42 0.58 -85.16 -45.35
C ASN A 42 -0.12 -84.75 -44.04
N THR A 43 -0.90 -85.64 -43.41
CA THR A 43 -1.51 -85.36 -42.09
C THR A 43 -0.47 -85.03 -41.02
N SER A 44 0.70 -85.65 -41.10
CA SER A 44 1.83 -85.38 -40.18
C SER A 44 2.33 -83.93 -40.31
N ILE A 45 2.55 -83.47 -41.55
CA ILE A 45 3.03 -82.12 -41.86
C ILE A 45 1.99 -81.05 -41.49
N ILE A 46 0.71 -81.35 -41.71
CA ILE A 46 -0.39 -80.45 -41.32
C ILE A 46 -0.42 -80.31 -39.79
N ASN A 47 -0.31 -81.41 -39.05
CA ASN A 47 -0.25 -81.38 -37.59
C ASN A 47 0.98 -80.64 -37.06
N GLU A 48 2.15 -80.79 -37.68
CA GLU A 48 3.33 -80.00 -37.32
C GLU A 48 3.12 -78.51 -37.57
N ASN A 49 2.50 -78.11 -38.68
CA ASN A 49 2.20 -76.72 -38.97
C ASN A 49 1.20 -76.12 -37.97
N PHE A 50 0.17 -76.87 -37.56
CA PHE A 50 -0.74 -76.44 -36.50
C PHE A 50 -0.04 -76.32 -35.14
N GLN A 51 0.84 -77.26 -34.80
CA GLN A 51 1.65 -77.16 -33.58
C GLN A 51 2.61 -75.95 -33.61
N ASN A 52 3.16 -75.62 -34.78
CA ASN A 52 4.02 -74.44 -34.94
C ASN A 52 3.23 -73.13 -34.89
N LEU A 53 1.99 -73.11 -35.39
CA LEU A 53 1.06 -71.99 -35.22
C LEU A 53 0.67 -71.79 -33.75
N ASP A 54 0.43 -72.87 -33.02
CA ASP A 54 0.17 -72.82 -31.58
C ASP A 54 1.41 -72.36 -30.79
N LYS A 55 2.62 -72.75 -31.22
CA LYS A 55 3.86 -72.23 -30.63
C LYS A 55 4.05 -70.74 -30.92
N LEU A 56 3.82 -70.29 -32.15
CA LEU A 56 3.91 -68.88 -32.54
C LEU A 56 2.84 -68.01 -31.83
N SER A 57 1.62 -68.52 -31.65
CA SER A 57 0.58 -67.81 -30.89
C SER A 57 0.94 -67.68 -29.41
N ASN A 58 1.63 -68.69 -28.86
CA ASN A 58 2.17 -68.65 -27.50
C ASN A 58 3.45 -67.78 -27.37
N GLU A 59 4.27 -67.69 -28.42
CA GLU A 59 5.47 -66.84 -28.50
C GLU A 59 5.15 -65.36 -28.77
N LEU A 60 3.96 -65.05 -29.31
CA LEU A 60 3.32 -63.73 -29.30
C LEU A 60 2.91 -63.27 -27.88
N SER A 61 3.86 -63.44 -26.95
CA SER A 61 4.03 -62.82 -25.65
C SER A 61 4.06 -61.28 -25.66
N ILE A 62 3.61 -60.65 -26.75
CA ILE A 62 3.31 -59.22 -26.83
C ILE A 62 2.33 -58.84 -25.72
N ASN A 63 1.36 -59.69 -25.37
CA ASN A 63 0.47 -59.42 -24.24
C ASN A 63 1.21 -59.34 -22.90
N LYS A 64 2.27 -60.14 -22.69
CA LYS A 64 3.05 -60.10 -21.44
C LYS A 64 3.95 -58.85 -21.39
N SER A 65 4.60 -58.50 -22.50
CA SER A 65 5.41 -57.28 -22.57
C SER A 65 4.54 -56.01 -22.51
N PHE A 66 3.37 -56.00 -23.14
CA PHE A 66 2.39 -54.92 -23.06
C PHE A 66 1.81 -54.79 -21.64
N ASN A 67 1.53 -55.91 -20.97
CA ASN A 67 1.13 -55.90 -19.56
C ASN A 67 2.26 -55.39 -18.66
N TYR A 68 3.52 -55.73 -18.93
CA TYR A 68 4.66 -55.18 -18.19
C TYR A 68 4.81 -53.67 -18.40
N LEU A 69 4.61 -53.19 -19.63
CA LEU A 69 4.67 -51.77 -19.97
C LEU A 69 3.51 -51.00 -19.33
N ASN A 70 2.28 -51.54 -19.39
CA ASN A 70 1.12 -50.99 -18.69
C ASN A 70 1.33 -50.98 -17.17
N ASN A 71 1.88 -52.06 -16.60
CA ASN A 71 2.19 -52.10 -15.17
C ASN A 71 3.26 -51.09 -14.79
N SER A 72 4.29 -50.90 -15.63
CA SER A 72 5.33 -49.90 -15.41
C SER A 72 4.79 -48.48 -15.53
N TYR A 73 3.92 -48.23 -16.51
CA TYR A 73 3.23 -46.95 -16.67
C TYR A 73 2.28 -46.67 -15.51
N ASN A 74 1.50 -47.66 -15.09
CA ASN A 74 0.62 -47.57 -13.92
C ASN A 74 1.42 -47.35 -12.64
N ARG A 75 2.60 -47.97 -12.49
CA ARG A 75 3.52 -47.68 -11.39
C ARG A 75 4.01 -46.24 -11.43
N ILE A 76 4.51 -45.75 -12.57
CA ILE A 76 4.94 -44.35 -12.70
C ILE A 76 3.78 -43.39 -12.38
N ASN A 77 2.58 -43.68 -12.88
CA ASN A 77 1.42 -42.85 -12.63
C ASN A 77 1.03 -42.83 -11.14
N ASN A 78 1.04 -43.99 -10.48
CA ASN A 78 0.61 -44.12 -9.10
C ASN A 78 1.69 -43.76 -8.07
N GLU A 79 2.96 -44.02 -8.37
CA GLU A 79 4.09 -43.82 -7.44
C GLU A 79 4.75 -42.45 -7.62
N ILE A 80 4.62 -41.81 -8.80
CA ILE A 80 5.30 -40.54 -9.09
C ILE A 80 4.29 -39.42 -9.38
N LEU A 81 3.41 -39.60 -10.36
CA LEU A 81 2.48 -38.54 -10.77
C LEU A 81 1.42 -38.24 -9.72
N ASN A 82 0.75 -39.27 -9.17
CA ASN A 82 -0.27 -39.08 -8.14
C ASN A 82 0.29 -38.42 -6.86
N PRO A 83 1.43 -38.87 -6.29
CA PRO A 83 2.02 -38.21 -5.13
C PRO A 83 2.48 -36.79 -5.43
N PHE A 84 2.99 -36.53 -6.64
CA PHE A 84 3.34 -35.18 -7.06
C PHE A 84 2.10 -34.26 -7.10
N ASN A 85 0.99 -34.72 -7.68
CA ASN A 85 -0.26 -33.98 -7.71
C ASN A 85 -0.80 -33.71 -6.31
N GLN A 86 -0.76 -34.71 -5.42
CA GLN A 86 -1.13 -34.55 -4.01
C GLN A 86 -0.24 -33.53 -3.29
N CYS A 87 1.07 -33.58 -3.51
CA CYS A 87 2.01 -32.59 -2.97
C CYS A 87 1.67 -31.17 -3.47
N ASN A 88 1.29 -31.02 -4.74
CA ASN A 88 0.91 -29.74 -5.31
C ASN A 88 -0.41 -29.22 -4.71
N GLU A 89 -1.40 -30.08 -4.51
CA GLU A 89 -2.64 -29.74 -3.80
C GLU A 89 -2.37 -29.28 -2.37
N ILE A 90 -1.50 -29.99 -1.65
CA ILE A 90 -1.07 -29.61 -0.30
C ILE A 90 -0.33 -28.27 -0.32
N LEU A 91 0.53 -28.03 -1.30
CA LEU A 91 1.25 -26.76 -1.44
C LEU A 91 0.28 -25.59 -1.71
N ILE A 92 -0.74 -25.80 -2.54
CA ILE A 92 -1.80 -24.82 -2.77
C ILE A 92 -2.58 -24.57 -1.47
N ALA A 93 -2.92 -25.63 -0.73
CA ALA A 93 -3.59 -25.52 0.56
C ALA A 93 -2.76 -24.72 1.57
N ILE A 94 -1.46 -25.02 1.70
CA ILE A 94 -0.52 -24.30 2.57
C ILE A 94 -0.43 -22.83 2.16
N ASN A 95 -0.32 -22.54 0.86
CA ASN A 95 -0.27 -21.17 0.36
C ASN A 95 -1.55 -20.40 0.67
N ASN A 96 -2.72 -21.04 0.56
CA ASN A 96 -4.00 -20.44 0.92
C ASN A 96 -4.12 -20.23 2.43
N ILE A 97 -3.68 -21.17 3.26
CA ILE A 97 -3.62 -21.02 4.71
C ILE A 97 -2.72 -19.86 5.09
N ASN A 98 -1.53 -19.76 4.49
CA ASN A 98 -0.59 -18.67 4.76
C ASN A 98 -1.16 -17.31 4.37
N LYS A 99 -1.82 -17.20 3.21
CA LYS A 99 -2.52 -15.97 2.78
C LYS A 99 -3.61 -15.59 3.77
N THR A 100 -4.44 -16.55 4.17
CA THR A 100 -5.52 -16.33 5.15
C THR A 100 -4.97 -15.91 6.51
N ASN A 101 -3.92 -16.57 6.99
CA ASN A 101 -3.28 -16.24 8.27
C ASN A 101 -2.64 -14.84 8.24
N LYS A 102 -1.99 -14.45 7.14
CA LYS A 102 -1.48 -13.09 6.97
C LYS A 102 -2.61 -12.05 7.05
N ASN A 103 -3.71 -12.29 6.34
CA ASN A 103 -4.87 -11.40 6.38
C ASN A 103 -5.49 -11.31 7.79
N LEU A 104 -5.62 -12.44 8.49
CA LEU A 104 -6.13 -12.47 9.86
C LEU A 104 -5.22 -11.75 10.85
N ARG A 105 -3.90 -11.89 10.73
CA ARG A 105 -2.92 -11.15 11.55
C ARG A 105 -3.04 -9.65 11.33
N ASN A 106 -3.11 -9.22 10.07
CA ASN A 106 -3.28 -7.80 9.74
C ASN A 106 -4.62 -7.25 10.28
N LEU A 107 -5.69 -8.03 10.15
CA LEU A 107 -7.00 -7.66 10.69
C LEU A 107 -6.99 -7.58 12.23
N SER A 108 -6.36 -8.54 12.91
CA SER A 108 -6.18 -8.52 14.36
C SER A 108 -5.40 -7.29 14.82
N TYR A 109 -4.33 -6.93 14.10
CA TYR A 109 -3.56 -5.73 14.39
C TYR A 109 -4.39 -4.45 14.20
N LEU A 110 -5.17 -4.35 13.11
CA LEU A 110 -6.06 -3.23 12.88
C LEU A 110 -7.15 -3.12 13.97
N ILE A 111 -7.74 -4.24 14.39
CA ILE A 111 -8.70 -4.26 15.51
C ILE A 111 -8.05 -3.76 16.80
N ASN A 112 -6.79 -4.11 17.07
CA ASN A 112 -6.06 -3.59 18.23
C ASN A 112 -5.79 -2.08 18.13
N ILE A 113 -5.52 -1.55 16.93
CA ILE A 113 -5.42 -0.10 16.73
C ILE A 113 -6.79 0.55 16.96
N LEU A 114 -7.86 -0.03 16.44
CA LEU A 114 -9.23 0.48 16.61
C LEU A 114 -9.66 0.49 18.09
N SER A 115 -9.39 -0.57 18.84
CA SER A 115 -9.72 -0.61 20.27
C SER A 115 -8.97 0.45 21.06
N LYS A 116 -7.72 0.75 20.70
CA LYS A 116 -6.95 1.87 21.26
C LYS A 116 -7.58 3.22 20.88
N ILE A 117 -7.99 3.40 19.63
CA ILE A 117 -8.69 4.62 19.18
C ILE A 117 -9.99 4.82 19.98
N GLU A 118 -10.83 3.80 20.08
CA GLU A 118 -12.09 3.84 20.84
C GLU A 118 -11.85 4.12 22.33
N SER A 119 -10.77 3.58 22.91
CA SER A 119 -10.42 3.84 24.32
C SER A 119 -10.10 5.31 24.58
N ILE A 120 -9.50 6.00 23.60
CA ILE A 120 -9.20 7.43 23.68
C ILE A 120 -10.48 8.25 23.46
N ASP A 121 -11.33 7.84 22.51
CA ASP A 121 -12.56 8.55 22.15
C ASP A 121 -13.61 8.60 23.28
N LYS A 122 -13.76 7.52 24.04
CA LYS A 122 -14.71 7.44 25.19
C LYS A 122 -14.53 8.53 26.24
N SER A 123 -13.42 9.25 26.18
CA SER A 123 -13.11 10.38 27.04
C SER A 123 -13.22 11.70 26.26
N GLU A 124 -14.41 12.08 25.78
CA GLU A 124 -14.64 13.30 24.98
C GLU A 124 -13.99 14.58 25.58
N LYS A 125 -13.95 14.69 26.92
CA LYS A 125 -13.29 15.80 27.62
C LYS A 125 -11.76 15.72 27.65
N SER A 126 -11.18 14.56 27.38
CA SER A 126 -9.73 14.36 27.40
C SER A 126 -9.05 14.88 26.13
N LEU A 127 -9.76 14.85 24.99
CA LEU A 127 -9.26 15.32 23.70
C LEU A 127 -9.03 16.84 23.69
N SER A 128 -9.87 17.58 24.40
CA SER A 128 -9.77 19.04 24.58
C SER A 128 -8.98 19.44 25.83
N SER A 129 -8.54 18.48 26.65
CA SER A 129 -7.76 18.77 27.84
C SER A 129 -6.31 19.12 27.51
N LYS A 130 -5.82 20.27 28.02
CA LYS A 130 -4.39 20.62 27.96
C LYS A 130 -3.58 19.56 28.74
N PRO A 131 -2.43 19.07 28.25
CA PRO A 131 -1.64 19.58 27.13
C PRO A 131 -1.90 18.89 25.77
N PHE A 132 -3.09 18.36 25.49
CA PHE A 132 -3.46 17.69 24.22
C PHE A 132 -2.63 16.43 23.89
N LYS A 133 -2.10 15.74 24.90
CA LYS A 133 -1.33 14.50 24.69
C LYS A 133 -2.16 13.39 24.05
N ASN A 134 -3.44 13.30 24.44
CA ASN A 134 -4.36 12.30 23.90
C ASN A 134 -4.68 12.57 22.41
N LEU A 135 -4.78 13.83 22.02
CA LEU A 135 -4.94 14.22 20.62
C LEU A 135 -3.71 13.85 19.78
N LEU A 136 -2.49 14.05 20.32
CA LEU A 136 -1.26 13.62 19.66
C LEU A 136 -1.21 12.10 19.48
N ASN A 137 -1.50 11.34 20.54
CA ASN A 137 -1.52 9.88 20.45
C ASN A 137 -2.60 9.40 19.47
N LEU A 138 -3.78 10.02 19.48
CA LEU A 138 -4.85 9.71 18.54
C LEU A 138 -4.41 9.99 17.09
N SER A 139 -3.79 11.13 16.82
CA SER A 139 -3.29 11.46 15.48
C SER A 139 -2.26 10.44 14.97
N LYS A 140 -1.37 9.95 15.84
CA LYS A 140 -0.41 8.89 15.49
C LYS A 140 -1.11 7.58 15.16
N LEU A 141 -2.06 7.15 15.99
CA LEU A 141 -2.82 5.92 15.76
C LEU A 141 -3.64 5.97 14.47
N ILE A 142 -4.23 7.13 14.15
CA ILE A 142 -4.96 7.31 12.89
C ILE A 142 -4.02 7.23 11.69
N ASN A 143 -2.85 7.88 11.75
CA ASN A 143 -1.86 7.79 10.67
C ASN A 143 -1.31 6.35 10.53
N GLU A 144 -1.06 5.65 11.64
CA GLU A 144 -0.69 4.23 11.61
C GLU A 144 -1.79 3.39 10.93
N PHE A 145 -3.06 3.61 11.27
CA PHE A 145 -4.18 2.92 10.63
C PHE A 145 -4.22 3.19 9.11
N GLU A 146 -4.13 4.45 8.69
CA GLU A 146 -4.12 4.80 7.27
C GLU A 146 -2.94 4.17 6.52
N ASN A 147 -1.74 4.14 7.12
CA ASN A 147 -0.56 3.55 6.49
C ASN A 147 -0.71 2.03 6.33
N ASN A 148 -1.29 1.35 7.32
CA ASN A 148 -1.57 -0.09 7.22
C ASN A 148 -2.62 -0.42 6.15
N ILE A 149 -3.62 0.45 5.98
CA ILE A 149 -4.58 0.34 4.88
C ILE A 149 -3.92 0.54 3.51
N LYS A 150 -3.01 1.53 3.39
CA LYS A 150 -2.29 1.81 2.14
C LYS A 150 -1.41 0.63 1.71
N LEU A 151 -0.80 -0.08 2.66
CA LEU A 151 0.09 -1.22 2.41
C LEU A 151 -0.67 -2.43 1.83
N ASP A 152 -1.85 -2.75 2.35
CA ASP A 152 -2.64 -3.91 1.90
C ASP A 152 -4.06 -3.49 1.48
N LYS A 153 -4.20 -3.05 0.21
CA LYS A 153 -5.50 -2.66 -0.39
C LYS A 153 -6.59 -3.73 -0.31
N ASN A 154 -6.22 -5.01 -0.16
CA ASN A 154 -7.17 -6.11 0.01
C ASN A 154 -7.95 -6.03 1.33
N LEU A 155 -7.41 -5.35 2.35
CA LEU A 155 -8.08 -5.15 3.63
C LEU A 155 -9.31 -4.24 3.50
N LEU A 156 -9.30 -3.28 2.56
CA LEU A 156 -10.46 -2.43 2.25
C LEU A 156 -11.65 -3.21 1.67
N LYS A 157 -11.46 -4.45 1.20
CA LYS A 157 -12.59 -5.26 0.73
C LYS A 157 -13.37 -5.90 1.89
N ILE A 158 -12.83 -5.84 3.11
CA ILE A 158 -13.47 -6.38 4.30
C ILE A 158 -14.47 -5.35 4.82
N ASN A 159 -15.76 -5.69 4.83
CA ASN A 159 -16.85 -4.78 5.22
C ASN A 159 -16.63 -4.09 6.57
N ILE A 160 -16.08 -4.82 7.56
CA ILE A 160 -15.77 -4.28 8.89
C ILE A 160 -14.79 -3.10 8.76
N ILE A 161 -13.74 -3.24 7.96
CA ILE A 161 -12.72 -2.20 7.80
C ILE A 161 -13.32 -0.98 7.08
N ASN A 162 -14.23 -1.19 6.11
CA ASN A 162 -14.92 -0.07 5.45
C ASN A 162 -15.79 0.73 6.42
N GLN A 163 -16.57 0.06 7.28
CA GLN A 163 -17.38 0.74 8.29
C GLN A 163 -16.52 1.54 9.27
N TYR A 164 -15.39 0.98 9.69
CA TYR A 164 -14.44 1.68 10.56
C TYR A 164 -13.70 2.82 9.86
N ASN A 165 -13.49 2.72 8.55
CA ASN A 165 -12.91 3.81 7.78
C ASN A 165 -13.83 5.05 7.79
N GLU A 166 -15.15 4.86 7.69
CA GLU A 166 -16.10 5.98 7.85
C GLU A 166 -16.04 6.60 9.25
N TYR A 167 -15.95 5.78 10.29
CA TYR A 167 -15.79 6.24 11.68
C TYR A 167 -14.49 7.05 11.85
N ILE A 168 -13.37 6.56 11.32
CA ILE A 168 -12.08 7.26 11.39
C ILE A 168 -12.13 8.58 10.61
N ASN A 169 -12.79 8.62 9.45
CA ASN A 169 -12.99 9.87 8.72
C ASN A 169 -13.81 10.91 9.50
N ARG A 170 -14.81 10.49 10.27
CA ARG A 170 -15.53 11.39 11.19
C ARG A 170 -14.62 11.87 12.31
N MET A 171 -13.83 10.98 12.88
CA MET A 171 -12.88 11.30 13.94
C MET A 171 -11.76 12.25 13.48
N LEU A 172 -11.28 12.10 12.25
CA LEU A 172 -10.34 13.02 11.61
C LEU A 172 -10.91 14.44 11.54
N LYS A 173 -12.16 14.58 11.08
CA LYS A 173 -12.85 15.87 11.04
C LYS A 173 -13.00 16.46 12.44
N ASN A 174 -13.37 15.65 13.43
CA ASN A 174 -13.48 16.10 14.82
C ASN A 174 -12.12 16.58 15.37
N CYS A 175 -11.04 15.85 15.12
CA CYS A 175 -9.69 16.26 15.51
C CYS A 175 -9.30 17.58 14.86
N GLN A 176 -9.58 17.76 13.56
CA GLN A 176 -9.32 19.01 12.85
C GLN A 176 -10.12 20.18 13.44
N LEU A 177 -11.40 19.98 13.78
CA LEU A 177 -12.21 21.00 14.44
C LEU A 177 -11.64 21.40 15.81
N ILE A 178 -11.23 20.42 16.62
CA ILE A 178 -10.60 20.67 17.93
C ILE A 178 -9.29 21.44 17.76
N ILE A 179 -8.46 21.05 16.78
CA ILE A 179 -7.19 21.74 16.47
C ILE A 179 -7.47 23.19 16.08
N ASN A 180 -8.36 23.42 15.13
CA ASN A 180 -8.68 24.76 14.63
C ASN A 180 -9.25 25.66 15.73
N ASN A 181 -10.18 25.14 16.54
CA ASN A 181 -10.79 25.91 17.63
C ASN A 181 -9.76 26.30 18.70
N ASN A 182 -8.87 25.37 19.07
CA ASN A 182 -7.86 25.64 20.09
C ASN A 182 -6.75 26.56 19.56
N ILE A 183 -6.31 26.40 18.31
CA ILE A 183 -5.37 27.32 17.67
C ILE A 183 -5.97 28.73 17.63
N ASN A 184 -7.21 28.88 17.20
CA ASN A 184 -7.88 30.20 17.19
C ASN A 184 -7.99 30.82 18.58
N ASN A 185 -8.15 30.02 19.63
CA ASN A 185 -8.16 30.52 21.01
C ASN A 185 -6.76 30.91 21.51
N ILE A 186 -5.72 30.20 21.10
CA ILE A 186 -4.32 30.54 21.42
C ILE A 186 -3.91 31.83 20.70
N LEU A 187 -4.35 32.01 19.45
CA LEU A 187 -4.09 33.20 18.62
C LEU A 187 -4.79 34.47 19.13
N LYS A 188 -5.66 34.38 20.15
CA LYS A 188 -6.21 35.57 20.83
C LYS A 188 -5.19 36.26 21.74
N PHE A 189 -4.03 35.65 22.02
CA PHE A 189 -2.93 36.22 22.81
C PHE A 189 -3.36 36.85 24.15
N ASN A 190 -4.35 36.27 24.84
CA ASN A 190 -4.77 36.75 26.15
C ASN A 190 -3.71 36.45 27.22
N ASP A 191 -3.39 37.43 28.06
CA ASP A 191 -2.28 37.38 29.02
C ASP A 191 -2.39 36.31 30.11
N ASN A 192 -3.58 35.73 30.31
CA ASN A 192 -3.84 34.76 31.38
C ASN A 192 -3.38 33.33 31.05
N ASN A 193 -2.91 33.04 29.83
CA ASN A 193 -2.46 31.71 29.44
C ASN A 193 -0.93 31.64 29.47
N SER A 194 -0.35 31.49 30.67
CA SER A 194 1.04 31.03 30.86
C SER A 194 1.23 29.55 30.48
N ASP A 195 0.15 28.87 30.06
CA ASP A 195 0.13 27.42 29.97
C ASP A 195 0.52 26.88 28.59
N ASN A 196 1.77 26.43 28.60
CA ASN A 196 2.36 25.29 27.91
C ASN A 196 2.60 25.46 26.42
N ASP A 197 3.81 25.90 26.06
CA ASP A 197 4.44 25.69 24.74
C ASP A 197 4.26 24.23 24.28
N LYS A 198 4.26 23.27 25.21
CA LYS A 198 3.96 21.86 24.97
C LYS A 198 2.58 21.60 24.38
N SER A 199 1.57 22.41 24.74
CA SER A 199 0.21 22.28 24.23
C SER A 199 0.10 22.76 22.78
N ILE A 200 0.75 23.87 22.46
CA ILE A 200 0.88 24.38 21.08
C ILE A 200 1.67 23.37 20.24
N LEU A 201 2.80 22.90 20.76
CA LEU A 201 3.64 21.89 20.13
C LEU A 201 2.83 20.62 19.79
N ASN A 202 2.02 20.13 20.74
CA ASN A 202 1.19 18.95 20.52
C ASN A 202 0.10 19.19 19.47
N LEU A 203 -0.56 20.36 19.45
CA LEU A 203 -1.56 20.70 18.44
C LEU A 203 -0.94 20.79 17.03
N VAL A 204 0.20 21.46 16.90
CA VAL A 204 0.91 21.63 15.63
C VAL A 204 1.44 20.28 15.13
N ASN A 205 2.03 19.46 16.01
CA ASN A 205 2.46 18.10 15.66
C ASN A 205 1.29 17.21 15.27
N SER A 206 0.16 17.26 15.99
CA SER A 206 -1.05 16.55 15.62
C SER A 206 -1.53 16.95 14.23
N SER A 207 -1.55 18.25 13.93
CA SER A 207 -1.93 18.72 12.59
C SER A 207 -1.02 18.19 11.49
N LYS A 208 0.31 18.20 11.72
CA LYS A 208 1.30 17.69 10.76
C LYS A 208 1.10 16.21 10.47
N ILE A 209 0.82 15.42 11.52
CA ILE A 209 0.61 13.97 11.41
C ILE A 209 -0.71 13.65 10.69
N LEU A 210 -1.77 14.43 10.92
CA LEU A 210 -3.10 14.15 10.38
C LEU A 210 -3.23 14.50 8.90
N ASN A 211 -2.74 15.67 8.48
CA ASN A 211 -2.85 16.06 7.07
C ASN A 211 -1.86 17.17 6.72
N GLU A 212 -0.89 16.85 5.87
CA GLU A 212 0.18 17.78 5.45
C GLU A 212 -0.37 18.98 4.67
N SER A 213 -1.41 18.78 3.85
CA SER A 213 -2.03 19.88 3.08
C SER A 213 -2.75 20.92 3.94
N ASN A 214 -3.41 20.46 5.01
CA ASN A 214 -4.07 21.36 5.97
C ASN A 214 -3.06 22.04 6.90
N PHE A 215 -1.90 21.41 7.12
CA PHE A 215 -0.83 21.96 7.95
C PHE A 215 -0.28 23.27 7.37
N ASP A 216 -0.01 23.32 6.06
CA ASP A 216 0.45 24.55 5.40
C ASP A 216 -0.57 25.70 5.49
N GLN A 217 -1.85 25.37 5.35
CA GLN A 217 -2.94 26.35 5.50
C GLN A 217 -3.01 26.87 6.94
N LEU A 218 -2.84 26.00 7.93
CA LEU A 218 -2.79 26.36 9.33
C LEU A 218 -1.58 27.25 9.66
N ILE A 219 -0.39 26.94 9.13
CA ILE A 219 0.79 27.80 9.28
C ILE A 219 0.51 29.19 8.71
N LYS A 220 -0.07 29.28 7.51
CA LYS A 220 -0.43 30.57 6.90
C LYS A 220 -1.44 31.35 7.75
N GLN A 221 -2.46 30.68 8.29
CA GLN A 221 -3.45 31.31 9.17
C GLN A 221 -2.83 31.82 10.47
N ILE A 222 -1.97 31.02 11.10
CA ILE A 222 -1.23 31.39 12.31
C ILE A 222 -0.32 32.58 12.02
N PHE A 223 0.45 32.53 10.93
CA PHE A 223 1.35 33.59 10.51
C PHE A 223 0.59 34.91 10.32
N ASN A 224 -0.48 34.90 9.54
CA ASN A 224 -1.29 36.08 9.29
C ASN A 224 -1.92 36.62 10.58
N SER A 225 -2.35 35.75 11.49
CA SER A 225 -2.92 36.16 12.78
C SER A 225 -1.88 36.81 13.68
N CYS A 226 -0.67 36.23 13.77
CA CYS A 226 0.46 36.79 14.50
C CYS A 226 0.84 38.17 13.94
N LEU A 227 0.94 38.28 12.62
CA LEU A 227 1.28 39.51 11.92
C LEU A 227 0.23 40.59 12.15
N ASN A 228 -1.06 40.27 11.95
CA ASN A 228 -2.16 41.21 12.16
C ASN A 228 -2.27 41.66 13.62
N TYR A 229 -2.10 40.74 14.57
CA TYR A 229 -2.06 41.09 15.99
C TYR A 229 -0.95 42.11 16.27
N SER A 230 0.25 41.83 15.76
CA SER A 230 1.46 42.63 15.98
C SER A 230 1.35 44.03 15.37
N ILE A 231 0.87 44.10 14.12
CA ILE A 231 0.60 45.35 13.41
C ILE A 231 -0.44 46.18 14.17
N ASN A 232 -1.56 45.57 14.54
CA ASN A 232 -2.63 46.27 15.26
C ASN A 232 -2.18 46.73 16.65
N SER A 233 -1.40 45.91 17.36
CA SER A 233 -0.84 46.22 18.68
C SER A 233 0.08 47.44 18.62
N ILE A 234 0.86 47.61 17.54
CA ILE A 234 1.77 48.74 17.39
C ILE A 234 1.07 49.96 16.80
N ILE A 235 0.45 49.83 15.62
CA ILE A 235 -0.10 50.96 14.86
C ILE A 235 -1.21 51.66 15.64
N ARG A 236 -2.16 50.92 16.24
CA ARG A 236 -3.26 51.53 16.99
C ARG A 236 -2.79 52.26 18.25
N ASN A 237 -1.63 51.86 18.78
CA ASN A 237 -1.07 52.42 20.01
C ASN A 237 0.07 53.42 19.78
N LEU A 238 0.35 53.81 18.52
CA LEU A 238 1.32 54.89 18.23
C LEU A 238 0.94 56.22 18.91
N ASN A 239 -0.37 56.45 19.11
CA ASN A 239 -0.89 57.62 19.83
C ASN A 239 -0.65 57.55 21.35
N ASN A 240 -0.43 56.34 21.90
CA ASN A 240 -0.20 56.12 23.32
C ASN A 240 1.30 55.83 23.59
N SER A 241 2.12 56.87 23.42
CA SER A 241 3.58 56.78 23.55
C SER A 241 4.04 56.15 24.88
N LYS A 242 3.33 56.41 25.99
CA LYS A 242 3.67 55.87 27.32
C LYS A 242 3.61 54.34 27.41
N ASN A 243 2.73 53.70 26.63
CA ASN A 243 2.55 52.25 26.66
C ASN A 243 3.16 51.53 25.45
N LEU A 244 3.72 52.26 24.49
CA LEU A 244 4.27 51.69 23.25
C LEU A 244 5.36 50.63 23.52
N THR A 245 6.21 50.86 24.53
CA THR A 245 7.25 49.91 24.95
C THR A 245 6.66 48.58 25.46
N LYS A 246 5.52 48.63 26.16
CA LYS A 246 4.78 47.43 26.60
C LYS A 246 4.21 46.68 25.38
N PHE A 247 3.63 47.39 24.42
CA PHE A 247 3.13 46.76 23.19
C PHE A 247 4.25 46.14 22.35
N ILE A 248 5.43 46.77 22.27
CA ILE A 248 6.60 46.16 21.65
C ILE A 248 6.98 44.88 22.39
N SER A 249 7.02 44.88 23.72
CA SER A 249 7.32 43.68 24.49
C SER A 249 6.28 42.56 24.33
N SER A 250 5.02 42.89 23.99
CA SER A 250 3.96 41.89 23.74
C SER A 250 4.22 41.04 22.50
N LEU A 251 5.06 41.50 21.57
CA LEU A 251 5.44 40.77 20.36
C LEU A 251 6.30 39.53 20.62
N ILE A 252 6.82 39.34 21.84
CA ILE A 252 7.62 38.15 22.19
C ILE A 252 6.81 36.86 21.94
N LYS A 253 5.55 36.82 22.39
CA LYS A 253 4.69 35.64 22.27
C LYS A 253 4.46 35.19 20.81
N PRO A 254 4.01 36.04 19.87
CA PRO A 254 3.80 35.63 18.48
C PRO A 254 5.10 35.19 17.79
N VAL A 255 6.23 35.85 18.09
CA VAL A 255 7.52 35.49 17.48
C VAL A 255 8.02 34.13 17.97
N MET A 256 7.98 33.87 19.28
CA MET A 256 8.35 32.57 19.85
C MET A 256 7.48 31.44 19.29
N LEU A 257 6.19 31.70 19.11
CA LEU A 257 5.28 30.75 18.48
C LEU A 257 5.68 30.44 17.02
N LEU A 258 6.09 31.45 16.25
CA LEU A 258 6.54 31.22 14.87
C LEU A 258 7.88 30.46 14.79
N ILE A 259 8.81 30.74 15.70
CA ILE A 259 10.10 30.01 15.78
C ILE A 259 9.84 28.53 16.09
N THR A 260 9.05 28.24 17.13
CA THR A 260 8.70 26.86 17.49
C THR A 260 7.98 26.12 16.35
N ILE A 261 7.09 26.78 15.62
CA ILE A 261 6.45 26.18 14.42
C ILE A 261 7.46 25.90 13.33
N ASN A 262 8.41 26.82 13.09
CA ASN A 262 9.42 26.65 12.07
C ASN A 262 10.32 25.43 12.36
N GLU A 263 10.70 25.24 13.62
CA GLU A 263 11.45 24.06 14.08
C GLU A 263 10.68 22.75 13.81
N ILE A 264 9.37 22.71 14.06
CA ILE A 264 8.53 21.54 13.81
C ILE A 264 8.35 21.26 12.32
N SER A 265 8.22 22.33 11.53
CA SER A 265 7.98 22.25 10.10
C SER A 265 9.17 21.64 9.36
N ASN A 266 10.40 21.76 9.89
CA ASN A 266 11.65 21.49 9.17
C ASN A 266 11.72 22.25 7.83
N SER A 267 10.98 23.35 7.71
CA SER A 267 10.94 24.13 6.49
C SER A 267 12.20 24.99 6.39
N ASN A 268 12.86 24.95 5.24
CA ASN A 268 13.98 25.85 4.92
C ASN A 268 13.56 27.34 4.90
N SER A 269 12.25 27.62 4.90
CA SER A 269 11.72 28.98 4.99
C SER A 269 11.82 29.50 6.42
N LYS A 270 12.62 30.54 6.64
CA LYS A 270 12.71 31.23 7.92
C LYS A 270 11.48 32.11 8.14
N LEU A 271 10.45 31.53 8.74
CA LEU A 271 9.16 32.20 9.01
C LEU A 271 9.34 33.48 9.83
N ASP A 272 10.31 33.51 10.74
CA ASP A 272 10.66 34.67 11.54
C ASP A 272 11.25 35.81 10.69
N GLU A 273 12.13 35.51 9.72
CA GLU A 273 12.67 36.51 8.78
C GLU A 273 11.56 37.16 7.94
N ILE A 274 10.65 36.34 7.42
CA ILE A 274 9.51 36.83 6.62
C ILE A 274 8.58 37.68 7.51
N TYR A 275 8.27 37.20 8.72
CA TYR A 275 7.46 37.92 9.70
C TYR A 275 8.04 39.30 10.01
N TRP A 276 9.33 39.40 10.35
CA TRP A 276 9.97 40.68 10.68
C TRP A 276 9.99 41.63 9.49
N LYS A 277 10.25 41.11 8.28
CA LYS A 277 10.22 41.91 7.05
C LYS A 277 8.83 42.52 6.83
N GLU A 278 7.77 41.70 6.82
CA GLU A 278 6.41 42.19 6.56
C GLU A 278 5.87 43.09 7.67
N LEU A 279 6.20 42.78 8.92
CA LEU A 279 5.88 43.61 10.08
C LEU A 279 6.54 44.99 9.94
N SER A 280 7.84 45.03 9.60
CA SER A 280 8.58 46.28 9.45
C SER A 280 8.02 47.16 8.32
N ILE A 281 7.63 46.57 7.19
CA ILE A 281 7.03 47.28 6.05
C ILE A 281 5.69 47.89 6.46
N SER A 282 4.83 47.08 7.10
CA SER A 282 3.50 47.49 7.52
C SER A 282 3.54 48.61 8.56
N ILE A 283 4.41 48.48 9.56
CA ILE A 283 4.61 49.51 10.59
C ILE A 283 5.13 50.81 9.98
N ASN A 284 6.13 50.74 9.08
CA ASN A 284 6.70 51.92 8.43
C ASN A 284 5.61 52.70 7.65
N ASN A 285 4.74 51.99 6.94
CA ASN A 285 3.63 52.62 6.23
C ASN A 285 2.66 53.34 7.19
N GLY A 286 2.25 52.69 8.29
CA GLY A 286 1.40 53.33 9.30
C GLY A 286 2.09 54.51 10.01
N LEU A 287 3.39 54.41 10.26
CA LEU A 287 4.17 55.45 10.92
C LEU A 287 4.38 56.66 10.01
N ARG A 288 4.57 56.47 8.69
CA ARG A 288 4.61 57.57 7.71
C ARG A 288 3.33 58.39 7.70
N GLU A 289 2.17 57.76 7.84
CA GLU A 289 0.87 58.44 7.95
C GLU A 289 0.79 59.31 9.22
N VAL A 290 1.33 58.83 10.34
CA VAL A 290 1.42 59.61 11.58
C VAL A 290 2.42 60.78 11.43
N ILE A 291 3.57 60.55 10.78
CA ILE A 291 4.56 61.60 10.53
C ILE A 291 4.00 62.69 9.61
N SER A 292 3.30 62.32 8.54
CA SER A 292 2.77 63.27 7.56
C SER A 292 1.70 64.19 8.16
N ARG A 293 0.89 63.67 9.09
CA ARG A 293 -0.05 64.46 9.90
C ARG A 293 0.66 65.37 10.90
N GLY A 294 1.85 64.97 11.36
CA GLY A 294 2.64 65.72 12.34
C GLY A 294 1.93 65.85 13.69
N GLY A 295 2.26 66.91 14.44
CA GLY A 295 1.57 67.25 15.68
C GLY A 295 2.15 66.66 16.98
N PRO A 296 1.38 66.67 18.08
CA PRO A 296 1.85 66.28 19.41
C PRO A 296 2.32 64.83 19.50
N VAL A 297 1.68 63.92 18.75
CA VAL A 297 2.04 62.50 18.71
C VAL A 297 3.46 62.32 18.17
N LEU A 298 3.82 62.99 17.07
CA LEU A 298 5.17 62.94 16.50
C LEU A 298 6.23 63.47 17.48
N LYS A 299 5.96 64.60 18.15
CA LYS A 299 6.88 65.14 19.16
C LYS A 299 7.12 64.14 20.30
N ASN A 300 6.05 63.51 20.78
CA ASN A 300 6.14 62.49 21.83
C ASN A 300 6.95 61.27 21.37
N LEU A 301 6.73 60.80 20.14
CA LEU A 301 7.49 59.67 19.57
C LEU A 301 8.99 59.97 19.44
N VAL A 302 9.37 61.20 19.08
CA VAL A 302 10.77 61.63 19.05
C VAL A 302 11.40 61.59 20.45
N ILE A 303 10.67 62.03 21.48
CA ILE A 303 11.15 62.02 22.87
C ILE A 303 11.39 60.57 23.35
N ILE A 304 10.48 59.64 23.06
CA ILE A 304 10.59 58.25 23.52
C ILE A 304 11.40 57.34 22.58
N ARG A 305 12.15 57.92 21.62
CA ARG A 305 12.88 57.16 20.61
C ARG A 305 13.88 56.17 21.22
N GLU A 306 14.65 56.62 22.21
CA GLU A 306 15.65 55.77 22.88
C GLU A 306 14.98 54.63 23.66
N ASP A 307 13.84 54.90 24.30
CA ASP A 307 13.05 53.89 24.99
C ASP A 307 12.48 52.83 24.04
N ILE A 308 12.04 53.23 22.85
CA ILE A 308 11.60 52.31 21.78
C ILE A 308 12.77 51.43 21.35
N ILE A 309 13.94 52.01 21.04
CA ILE A 309 15.13 51.27 20.61
C ILE A 309 15.55 50.28 21.70
N SER A 310 15.62 50.72 22.97
CA SER A 310 15.98 49.84 24.08
C SER A 310 14.98 48.70 24.28
N SER A 311 13.68 48.96 24.05
CA SER A 311 12.63 47.94 24.15
C SER A 311 12.72 46.90 23.04
N ILE A 312 13.03 47.33 21.81
CA ILE A 312 13.27 46.42 20.67
C ILE A 312 14.52 45.57 20.95
N ASN A 313 15.61 46.16 21.43
CA ASN A 313 16.83 45.42 21.79
C ASN A 313 16.53 44.34 22.83
N LYS A 314 15.84 44.69 23.92
CA LYS A 314 15.42 43.75 24.97
C LYS A 314 14.53 42.62 24.43
N LEU A 315 13.65 42.92 23.46
CA LEU A 315 12.83 41.90 22.81
C LEU A 315 13.70 40.91 22.04
N PHE A 316 14.60 41.39 21.17
CA PHE A 316 15.47 40.54 20.35
C PHE A 316 16.48 39.78 21.21
N GLU A 317 16.91 40.35 22.34
CA GLU A 317 17.65 39.61 23.35
C GLU A 317 16.81 38.42 23.82
N LYS A 318 15.61 38.65 24.37
CA LYS A 318 14.74 37.59 24.92
C LYS A 318 14.38 36.49 23.92
N VAL A 319 14.05 36.85 22.68
CA VAL A 319 13.65 35.89 21.65
C VAL A 319 14.82 35.00 21.22
N TYR A 320 16.01 35.59 21.06
CA TYR A 320 17.18 34.90 20.50
C TYR A 320 18.28 34.67 21.55
N GLN A 321 17.94 34.42 22.84
CA GLN A 321 18.94 34.16 23.90
C GLN A 321 19.70 32.85 23.69
N HIS A 322 19.08 31.88 23.00
CA HIS A 322 19.58 30.51 22.90
C HIS A 322 20.23 30.16 21.55
N GLU A 323 20.22 31.07 20.57
CA GLU A 323 20.72 30.79 19.23
C GLU A 323 22.06 31.50 18.94
N ASN A 324 23.04 30.76 18.42
CA ASN A 324 24.33 31.25 17.92
C ASN A 324 24.21 32.17 16.67
N ILE A 325 23.03 32.70 16.40
CA ILE A 325 22.71 33.40 15.15
C ILE A 325 22.91 34.90 15.33
N ARG A 326 24.17 35.32 15.45
CA ARG A 326 24.52 36.76 15.56
C ARG A 326 24.25 37.54 14.27
N LYS A 327 24.25 36.89 13.09
CA LYS A 327 24.16 37.59 11.78
C LYS A 327 22.73 37.95 11.36
N THR A 328 21.76 37.03 11.42
CA THR A 328 20.37 37.34 11.02
C THR A 328 19.66 38.22 12.06
N LYS A 329 19.99 38.02 13.35
CA LYS A 329 19.57 38.89 14.46
C LYS A 329 19.86 40.36 14.18
N ASN A 330 21.03 40.67 13.60
CA ASN A 330 21.39 42.06 13.28
C ASN A 330 20.53 42.67 12.16
N ILE A 331 20.16 41.90 11.13
CA ILE A 331 19.37 42.41 10.01
C ILE A 331 17.92 42.67 10.45
N GLN A 332 17.29 41.69 11.10
CA GLN A 332 15.90 41.81 11.58
C GLN A 332 15.77 42.93 12.63
N LEU A 333 16.74 43.03 13.55
CA LEU A 333 16.80 44.10 14.54
C LEU A 333 16.90 45.47 13.87
N GLN A 334 17.80 45.62 12.89
CA GLN A 334 17.94 46.87 12.15
C GLN A 334 16.68 47.21 11.35
N MET A 335 16.00 46.22 10.75
CA MET A 335 14.72 46.45 10.05
C MET A 335 13.66 47.04 10.99
N MET A 336 13.52 46.48 12.19
CA MET A 336 12.55 46.98 13.18
C MET A 336 12.94 48.32 13.78
N ILE A 337 14.23 48.55 14.07
CA ILE A 337 14.71 49.86 14.53
C ILE A 337 14.46 50.91 13.43
N ASN A 338 14.76 50.61 12.17
CA ASN A 338 14.57 51.54 11.06
C ASN A 338 13.09 51.83 10.79
N SER A 339 12.20 50.84 10.97
CA SER A 339 10.76 51.06 10.78
C SER A 339 10.13 51.90 11.89
N LEU A 340 10.59 51.76 13.15
CA LEU A 340 9.99 52.40 14.31
C LEU A 340 10.71 53.65 14.83
N SER A 341 11.98 53.89 14.47
CA SER A 341 12.76 55.01 15.02
C SER A 341 13.10 56.10 14.01
N ASN A 342 12.74 55.90 12.73
CA ASN A 342 13.00 56.88 11.68
C ASN A 342 11.92 57.96 11.62
N PHE A 343 11.94 58.85 12.61
CA PHE A 343 10.99 59.96 12.75
C PHE A 343 11.41 61.23 12.01
N GLN A 344 12.58 61.22 11.37
CA GLN A 344 13.08 62.37 10.62
C GLN A 344 12.29 62.51 9.32
N LYS A 345 11.79 63.72 9.04
CA LYS A 345 11.20 64.06 7.75
C LYS A 345 12.23 63.76 6.66
N ARG A 346 11.88 62.84 5.76
CA ARG A 346 12.46 62.84 4.41
C ARG A 346 11.76 63.91 3.59
#